data_AF-A0A0F3PYI2-F1
#
_entry.id   AF-A0A0F3PYI2-F1
#
_cell.length_a   1.000
_cell.length_b   1.000
_cell.length_c   1.000
_cell.angle_alpha   90.00
_cell.angle_beta   90.00
_cell.angle_gamma   90.00
#
_symmetry.space_group_name_H-M   'P 1'
#
loop_
_entity.id
_entity.type
_entity.pdbx_description
1 polymer ?
#
loop_
_entity_poly.entity_id
_entity_poly.type
_entity_poly.pdbx_seq_one_letter_code
_entity_poly.pdbx_strand_id
1 'polypeptide(L)'
;MRKSIIRENEVDTVYLLAKELAYDVVTGQTDNLAAALAKTSGKDIVQFANAVKISSPAIDGKVCTGKHADLAPGANGGKKFVEDTGGDLSTDGDTTQCSGLGHSTTGSITGPKLLSAYVDTVKIAEGKGWPTGRANSNSTQKKGAPNSNANAMARDLVDLNRDEKTIVAGLLAKTIEGGEVVEIRAVSSTFSMVNLGYRNWGFIVIGSLTMQSSEVTFEYSVKYKYAYYI
;
A
#
# COMPACT_ATOMS: atom_id res chain seq x y z
N MET A 1 -11.56 -37.09 5.66
CA MET A 1 -10.81 -36.28 6.65
C MET A 1 -10.01 -35.22 5.91
N ARG A 2 -10.13 -33.97 6.33
CA ARG A 2 -9.66 -32.75 5.66
C ARG A 2 -8.13 -32.70 5.64
N LYS A 3 -7.57 -32.38 4.47
CA LYS A 3 -6.19 -31.95 4.27
C LYS A 3 -6.21 -30.42 4.21
N SER A 4 -5.85 -29.76 5.31
CA SER A 4 -5.46 -28.34 5.31
C SER A 4 -4.62 -28.07 6.55
N ILE A 5 -3.35 -28.44 6.49
CA ILE A 5 -2.31 -27.94 7.39
C ILE A 5 -1.74 -26.72 6.69
N ILE A 6 -2.41 -25.57 6.84
CA ILE A 6 -1.74 -24.29 6.66
C ILE A 6 -1.11 -24.01 8.03
N ARG A 7 0.21 -23.90 8.07
CA ARG A 7 1.02 -23.80 9.29
C ARG A 7 0.71 -22.48 9.99
N GLU A 8 0.22 -22.53 11.22
CA GLU A 8 -0.09 -21.36 12.06
C GLU A 8 1.09 -20.36 12.18
N ASN A 9 2.34 -20.84 12.07
CA ASN A 9 3.55 -20.02 12.12
C ASN A 9 3.74 -19.05 10.93
N GLU A 10 3.13 -19.30 9.77
CA GLU A 10 3.27 -18.41 8.60
C GLU A 10 2.37 -17.17 8.73
N VAL A 11 1.20 -17.32 9.35
CA VAL A 11 0.20 -16.25 9.50
C VAL A 11 0.64 -15.22 10.55
N ASP A 12 1.23 -15.67 11.66
CA ASP A 12 1.71 -14.77 12.73
C ASP A 12 2.86 -13.86 12.26
N THR A 13 3.76 -14.37 11.41
CA THR A 13 4.87 -13.56 10.88
C THR A 13 4.41 -12.48 9.90
N VAL A 14 3.38 -12.77 9.10
CA VAL A 14 2.80 -11.82 8.14
C VAL A 14 1.99 -10.73 8.88
N TYR A 15 1.27 -11.10 9.93
CA TYR A 15 0.53 -10.17 10.79
C TYR A 15 1.44 -9.18 11.51
N LEU A 16 2.56 -9.66 12.05
CA LEU A 16 3.54 -8.79 12.72
C LEU A 16 4.21 -7.82 11.73
N LEU A 17 4.58 -8.30 10.53
CA LEU A 17 5.21 -7.47 9.51
C LEU A 17 4.33 -6.28 9.09
N ALA A 18 3.03 -6.51 8.94
CA ALA A 18 2.10 -5.49 8.48
C ALA A 18 1.85 -4.40 9.53
N LYS A 19 1.80 -4.78 10.81
CA LYS A 19 1.75 -3.83 11.93
C LYS A 19 3.03 -3.03 12.09
N GLU A 20 4.19 -3.65 11.90
CA GLU A 20 5.48 -2.95 11.91
C GLU A 20 5.56 -1.92 10.79
N LEU A 21 5.16 -2.30 9.56
CA LEU A 21 5.08 -1.38 8.42
C LEU A 21 4.19 -0.16 8.69
N ALA A 22 3.01 -0.39 9.26
CA ALA A 22 2.08 0.69 9.62
C ALA A 22 2.67 1.61 10.70
N TYR A 23 3.32 1.04 11.71
CA TYR A 23 3.98 1.77 12.77
C TYR A 23 5.15 2.61 12.25
N ASP A 24 5.98 2.04 11.36
CA ASP A 24 7.14 2.72 10.79
C ASP A 24 6.75 3.93 9.92
N VAL A 25 5.64 3.84 9.17
CA VAL A 25 5.10 4.98 8.41
C VAL A 25 4.70 6.14 9.34
N VAL A 26 3.99 5.82 10.44
CA VAL A 26 3.49 6.84 11.38
C VAL A 26 4.62 7.45 12.20
N THR A 27 5.60 6.64 12.62
CA THR A 27 6.73 7.09 13.44
C THR A 27 7.90 7.64 12.62
N GLY A 28 7.88 7.46 11.31
CA GLY A 28 8.91 7.96 10.40
C GLY A 28 10.20 7.15 10.41
N GLN A 29 10.13 5.84 10.71
CA GLN A 29 11.29 4.94 10.65
C GLN A 29 11.57 4.51 9.21
N THR A 30 12.09 5.44 8.39
CA THR A 30 12.29 5.24 6.96
C THR A 30 13.12 4.00 6.61
N ASP A 31 14.19 3.72 7.36
CA ASP A 31 15.08 2.59 7.09
C ASP A 31 14.41 1.23 7.35
N ASN A 32 13.64 1.12 8.44
CA ASN A 32 12.89 -0.09 8.79
C ASN A 32 11.75 -0.33 7.80
N LEU A 33 10.99 0.73 7.48
CA LEU A 33 9.96 0.72 6.45
C LEU A 33 10.51 0.27 5.10
N ALA A 34 11.65 0.83 4.68
CA ALA A 34 12.27 0.47 3.41
C ALA A 34 12.74 -1.00 3.39
N ALA A 35 13.33 -1.49 4.49
CA ALA A 35 13.75 -2.87 4.61
C ALA A 35 12.57 -3.85 4.56
N ALA A 36 11.45 -3.49 5.18
CA ALA A 36 10.23 -4.28 5.14
C ALA A 36 9.56 -4.25 3.75
N LEU A 37 9.42 -3.07 3.13
CA LEU A 37 8.90 -2.92 1.76
C LEU A 37 9.75 -3.67 0.73
N ALA A 38 11.07 -3.73 0.91
CA ALA A 38 11.97 -4.48 0.04
C ALA A 38 11.73 -6.00 0.10
N LYS A 39 11.21 -6.52 1.23
CA LYS A 39 10.82 -7.92 1.41
C LYS A 39 9.38 -8.19 0.96
N THR A 40 8.55 -7.16 0.87
CA THR A 40 7.18 -7.25 0.36
C THR A 40 7.18 -7.63 -1.11
N SER A 41 6.32 -8.58 -1.50
CA SER A 41 6.25 -9.04 -2.87
C SER A 41 5.72 -7.95 -3.79
N GLY A 42 6.16 -7.94 -5.05
CA GLY A 42 5.66 -6.97 -6.03
C GLY A 42 4.14 -7.02 -6.23
N LYS A 43 3.52 -8.20 -6.05
CA LYS A 43 2.06 -8.35 -6.11
C LYS A 43 1.37 -7.59 -4.98
N ASP A 44 1.90 -7.65 -3.77
CA ASP A 44 1.32 -6.96 -2.61
C ASP A 44 1.53 -5.44 -2.73
N ILE A 45 2.66 -5.00 -3.29
CA ILE A 45 2.89 -3.58 -3.62
C ILE A 45 1.86 -3.07 -4.64
N VAL A 46 1.52 -3.88 -5.65
CA VAL A 46 0.49 -3.52 -6.63
C VAL A 46 -0.90 -3.47 -5.99
N GLN A 47 -1.22 -4.41 -5.09
CA GLN A 47 -2.47 -4.37 -4.32
C GLN A 47 -2.55 -3.12 -3.44
N PHE A 48 -1.47 -2.79 -2.75
CA PHE A 48 -1.36 -1.57 -1.95
C PHE A 48 -1.60 -0.31 -2.80
N ALA A 49 -0.92 -0.19 -3.94
CA ALA A 49 -1.10 0.94 -4.85
C ALA A 49 -2.56 1.07 -5.35
N ASN A 50 -3.21 -0.05 -5.68
CA ASN A 50 -4.62 -0.07 -6.06
C ASN A 50 -5.56 0.35 -4.91
N ALA A 51 -5.25 -0.07 -3.68
CA ALA A 51 -6.01 0.35 -2.50
C ALA A 51 -5.85 1.86 -2.25
N VAL A 52 -4.63 2.41 -2.41
CA VAL A 52 -4.37 3.85 -2.32
C VAL A 52 -5.15 4.61 -3.39
N LYS A 53 -5.13 4.16 -4.65
CA LYS A 53 -5.90 4.76 -5.74
C LYS A 53 -7.39 4.88 -5.42
N ILE A 54 -7.98 3.85 -4.82
CA ILE A 54 -9.42 3.82 -4.49
C ILE A 54 -9.73 4.67 -3.27
N SER A 55 -8.93 4.55 -2.20
CA SER A 55 -9.23 5.17 -0.90
C SER A 55 -8.71 6.59 -0.75
N SER A 56 -7.62 6.94 -1.44
CA SER A 56 -7.02 8.28 -1.38
C SER A 56 -6.27 8.64 -2.68
N PRO A 57 -7.01 9.06 -3.73
CA PRO A 57 -6.41 9.48 -5.01
C PRO A 57 -5.38 10.61 -4.87
N ALA A 58 -5.52 11.46 -3.84
CA ALA A 58 -4.56 12.52 -3.56
C ALA A 58 -3.19 11.96 -3.13
N ILE A 59 -3.16 10.85 -2.39
CA ILE A 59 -1.92 10.17 -1.98
C ILE A 59 -1.33 9.38 -3.17
N ASP A 60 -2.18 8.81 -4.03
CA ASP A 60 -1.73 8.14 -5.26
C ASP A 60 -0.83 9.07 -6.11
N GLY A 61 -1.12 10.38 -6.13
CA GLY A 61 -0.31 11.40 -6.80
C GLY A 61 0.98 11.83 -6.08
N LYS A 62 1.24 11.36 -4.86
CA LYS A 62 2.38 11.79 -4.03
C LYS A 62 3.49 10.74 -3.90
N VAL A 63 3.19 9.47 -4.13
CA VAL A 63 4.11 8.36 -3.87
C VAL A 63 4.68 7.81 -5.18
N CYS A 64 6.00 7.67 -5.28
CA CYS A 64 6.70 7.27 -6.50
C CYS A 64 6.50 8.20 -7.71
N THR A 65 6.05 9.45 -7.51
CA THR A 65 5.78 10.41 -8.59
C THR A 65 6.82 11.53 -8.69
N GLY A 66 7.76 11.57 -7.73
CA GLY A 66 8.73 12.63 -7.58
C GLY A 66 10.02 12.43 -8.38
N LYS A 67 11.03 13.20 -8.00
CA LYS A 67 12.37 13.23 -8.63
C LYS A 67 13.53 13.00 -7.66
N HIS A 68 13.24 12.80 -6.39
CA HIS A 68 14.25 12.80 -5.33
C HIS A 68 15.16 11.57 -5.39
N ALA A 69 14.76 10.52 -6.11
CA ALA A 69 15.49 9.27 -6.29
C ALA A 69 15.99 9.09 -7.73
N ASP A 70 16.18 10.19 -8.48
CA ASP A 70 16.78 10.14 -9.81
C ASP A 70 18.17 9.47 -9.76
N LEU A 71 18.36 8.45 -10.61
CA LEU A 71 19.63 7.71 -10.72
C LEU A 71 20.66 8.40 -11.62
N ALA A 72 20.26 9.46 -12.34
CA ALA A 72 21.16 10.23 -13.19
C ALA A 72 20.88 11.74 -13.07
N PRO A 73 21.04 12.33 -11.87
CA PRO A 73 20.75 13.73 -11.61
C PRO A 73 21.61 14.65 -12.48
N GLY A 74 20.96 15.63 -13.13
CA GLY A 74 21.62 16.57 -14.04
C GLY A 74 21.93 16.00 -15.43
N ALA A 75 21.57 14.74 -15.70
CA ALA A 75 21.65 14.12 -17.02
C ALA A 75 20.24 13.88 -17.58
N ASN A 76 20.14 13.13 -18.70
CA ASN A 76 18.89 12.85 -19.41
C ASN A 76 18.06 11.71 -18.79
N GLY A 77 18.34 11.27 -17.55
CA GLY A 77 17.64 10.15 -16.91
C GLY A 77 16.28 10.54 -16.34
N GLY A 78 15.33 9.61 -16.33
CA GLY A 78 14.08 9.82 -15.59
C GLY A 78 13.07 10.79 -16.23
N LYS A 79 12.69 10.53 -17.48
CA LYS A 79 11.64 11.27 -18.22
C LYS A 79 10.27 10.58 -18.14
N LYS A 80 10.24 9.24 -18.21
CA LYS A 80 9.01 8.45 -18.17
C LYS A 80 9.25 7.07 -17.56
N PHE A 81 8.20 6.51 -16.96
CA PHE A 81 8.22 5.12 -16.53
C PHE A 81 8.08 4.18 -17.72
N VAL A 82 8.81 3.06 -17.67
CA VAL A 82 8.73 1.97 -18.66
C VAL A 82 8.72 0.63 -17.94
N GLU A 83 8.33 -0.41 -18.66
CA GLU A 83 8.33 -1.80 -18.17
C GLU A 83 9.73 -2.33 -17.90
N ASP A 84 10.68 -2.06 -18.80
CA ASP A 84 12.07 -2.46 -18.68
C ASP A 84 12.98 -1.39 -19.30
N THR A 85 14.14 -1.22 -18.70
CA THR A 85 15.21 -0.33 -19.19
C THR A 85 16.24 -1.07 -20.06
N GLY A 86 16.15 -2.41 -20.16
CA GLY A 86 17.00 -3.24 -21.00
C GLY A 86 16.47 -3.46 -22.42
N GLY A 87 17.37 -3.86 -23.33
CA GLY A 87 17.02 -4.27 -24.71
C GLY A 87 17.11 -3.15 -25.75
N ASP A 88 16.85 -3.50 -27.01
CA ASP A 88 17.06 -2.65 -28.19
C ASP A 88 16.09 -1.45 -28.29
N LEU A 89 15.02 -1.45 -27.49
CA LEU A 89 13.99 -0.38 -27.46
C LEU A 89 14.22 0.64 -26.32
N SER A 90 15.30 0.47 -25.58
CA SER A 90 15.68 1.31 -24.45
C SER A 90 16.13 2.71 -24.91
N THR A 91 15.47 3.74 -24.40
CA THR A 91 15.73 5.15 -24.75
C THR A 91 16.22 5.96 -23.56
N ASP A 92 17.00 7.01 -23.85
CA ASP A 92 17.48 7.94 -22.83
C ASP A 92 16.32 8.65 -22.12
N GLY A 93 16.25 8.47 -20.80
CA GLY A 93 15.16 8.95 -19.96
C GLY A 93 14.16 7.89 -19.54
N ASP A 94 14.28 6.66 -20.04
CA ASP A 94 13.49 5.54 -19.54
C ASP A 94 13.90 5.20 -18.10
N THR A 95 12.91 5.00 -17.23
CA THR A 95 13.17 4.65 -15.83
C THR A 95 12.15 3.65 -15.28
N THR A 96 12.62 2.79 -14.38
CA THR A 96 11.80 1.95 -13.49
C THR A 96 11.94 2.40 -12.04
N GLN A 97 12.67 3.50 -11.81
CA GLN A 97 13.00 4.00 -10.48
C GLN A 97 11.83 4.79 -9.87
N CYS A 98 11.22 4.29 -8.79
CA CYS A 98 10.24 5.02 -7.99
C CYS A 98 10.79 6.40 -7.61
N SER A 99 10.00 7.45 -7.85
CA SER A 99 10.40 8.86 -7.65
C SER A 99 11.70 9.25 -8.33
N GLY A 100 12.00 8.59 -9.46
CA GLY A 100 13.16 8.85 -10.32
C GLY A 100 12.85 9.72 -11.54
N LEU A 101 11.77 10.53 -11.53
CA LEU A 101 11.41 11.42 -12.64
C LEU A 101 12.22 12.74 -12.61
N GLY A 102 13.55 12.61 -12.65
CA GLY A 102 14.54 13.68 -12.52
C GLY A 102 14.55 14.72 -13.61
N HIS A 103 14.23 14.32 -14.84
CA HIS A 103 14.41 15.15 -16.01
C HIS A 103 13.07 15.51 -16.65
N SER A 104 12.39 16.50 -16.06
CA SER A 104 11.29 17.18 -16.73
C SER A 104 11.84 18.33 -17.59
N THR A 105 12.13 18.08 -18.86
CA THR A 105 12.04 19.21 -19.79
C THR A 105 10.57 19.67 -19.79
N THR A 106 10.37 20.98 -19.73
CA THR A 106 9.07 21.64 -19.61
C THR A 106 8.09 21.04 -20.63
N GLY A 107 7.15 20.20 -20.17
CA GLY A 107 6.15 19.51 -21.01
C GLY A 107 6.41 18.03 -21.35
N SER A 108 7.48 17.37 -20.84
CA SER A 108 7.90 16.03 -21.30
C SER A 108 7.79 14.89 -20.28
N ILE A 109 7.13 15.08 -19.12
CA ILE A 109 6.64 13.90 -18.36
C ILE A 109 5.41 13.38 -19.12
N THR A 110 5.66 12.60 -20.16
CA THR A 110 4.66 11.76 -20.82
C THR A 110 4.58 10.47 -20.04
N GLY A 111 3.76 10.47 -19.00
CA GLY A 111 3.59 9.30 -18.16
C GLY A 111 2.74 9.61 -16.93
N PRO A 112 2.12 8.58 -16.37
CA PRO A 112 1.17 8.77 -15.28
C PRO A 112 1.94 9.11 -13.99
N LYS A 113 1.61 10.26 -13.39
CA LYS A 113 2.15 10.69 -12.09
C LYS A 113 1.31 10.14 -10.95
N LEU A 114 1.14 8.82 -10.94
CA LEU A 114 0.35 8.11 -9.96
C LEU A 114 1.10 6.85 -9.54
N LEU A 115 1.08 6.51 -8.26
CA LEU A 115 1.65 5.28 -7.72
C LEU A 115 1.06 4.06 -8.43
N SER A 116 -0.27 4.01 -8.56
CA SER A 116 -1.00 2.94 -9.25
C SER A 116 -0.51 2.73 -10.68
N ALA A 117 -0.23 3.81 -11.38
CA ALA A 117 0.19 3.72 -12.75
C ALA A 117 1.70 3.43 -12.89
N TYR A 118 2.52 3.84 -11.91
CA TYR A 118 3.91 3.40 -11.79
C TYR A 118 3.99 1.88 -11.65
N VAL A 119 3.25 1.29 -10.70
CA VAL A 119 3.29 -0.16 -10.47
C VAL A 119 2.79 -0.96 -11.67
N ASP A 120 1.81 -0.43 -12.40
CA ASP A 120 1.24 -1.04 -13.61
C ASP A 120 2.18 -0.90 -14.82
N THR A 121 2.81 0.27 -15.01
CA THR A 121 3.71 0.53 -16.15
C THR A 121 5.00 -0.26 -16.03
N VAL A 122 5.57 -0.31 -14.82
CA VAL A 122 6.82 -1.06 -14.53
C VAL A 122 6.58 -2.57 -14.46
N LYS A 123 5.32 -3.03 -14.43
CA LYS A 123 4.95 -4.44 -14.28
C LYS A 123 5.51 -5.08 -13.01
N ILE A 124 5.35 -4.38 -11.88
CA ILE A 124 5.87 -4.84 -10.58
C ILE A 124 5.26 -6.18 -10.16
N ALA A 125 4.00 -6.45 -10.51
CA ALA A 125 3.35 -7.74 -10.26
C ALA A 125 4.05 -8.93 -10.94
N GLU A 126 4.76 -8.68 -12.04
CA GLU A 126 5.51 -9.67 -12.83
C GLU A 126 6.97 -9.79 -12.37
N GLY A 127 7.34 -9.13 -11.27
CA GLY A 127 8.70 -9.15 -10.71
C GLY A 127 9.68 -8.22 -11.41
N LYS A 128 9.19 -7.26 -12.21
CA LYS A 128 10.00 -6.26 -12.88
C LYS A 128 10.19 -5.02 -12.02
N GLY A 129 11.39 -4.43 -12.08
CA GLY A 129 11.73 -3.17 -11.41
C GLY A 129 11.67 -3.15 -9.88
N TRP A 130 11.24 -4.20 -9.19
CA TRP A 130 11.14 -4.21 -7.72
C TRP A 130 12.09 -5.24 -7.08
N PRO A 131 12.73 -4.95 -5.92
CA PRO A 131 12.72 -3.69 -5.16
C PRO A 131 13.79 -2.68 -5.61
N THR A 132 14.51 -2.95 -6.69
CA THR A 132 15.61 -2.10 -7.17
C THR A 132 15.31 -1.54 -8.56
N GLY A 133 15.35 -0.22 -8.68
CA GLY A 133 15.09 0.52 -9.91
C GLY A 133 16.31 0.64 -10.81
N ARG A 134 16.04 1.05 -12.04
CA ARG A 134 17.02 1.33 -13.10
C ARG A 134 16.60 2.55 -13.89
N ALA A 135 17.55 3.22 -14.54
CA ALA A 135 17.27 4.31 -15.47
C ALA A 135 18.30 4.35 -16.59
N ASN A 136 17.89 4.77 -17.79
CA ASN A 136 18.81 4.97 -18.91
C ASN A 136 19.17 6.43 -19.05
N SER A 137 20.46 6.68 -19.23
CA SER A 137 21.01 8.01 -19.43
C SER A 137 22.27 7.95 -20.27
N ASN A 138 22.35 8.81 -21.28
CA ASN A 138 23.47 8.92 -22.21
C ASN A 138 23.86 7.56 -22.82
N SER A 139 22.87 6.81 -23.29
CA SER A 139 23.00 5.45 -23.85
C SER A 139 23.59 4.42 -22.87
N THR A 140 23.53 4.68 -21.56
CA THR A 140 23.98 3.76 -20.52
C THR A 140 22.89 3.49 -19.50
N GLN A 141 22.70 2.21 -19.16
CA GLN A 141 21.80 1.82 -18.07
C GLN A 141 22.49 2.02 -16.71
N LYS A 142 21.86 2.81 -15.86
CA LYS A 142 22.21 3.00 -14.44
C LYS A 142 21.33 2.09 -13.61
N LYS A 143 21.94 1.29 -12.73
CA LYS A 143 21.25 0.48 -11.74
C LYS A 143 21.27 1.21 -10.40
N GLY A 144 20.14 1.28 -9.71
CA GLY A 144 20.06 1.83 -8.37
C GLY A 144 20.84 1.00 -7.36
N ALA A 145 21.11 1.59 -6.20
CA ALA A 145 21.59 0.86 -5.02
C ALA A 145 20.60 -0.27 -4.66
N PRO A 146 21.03 -1.29 -3.90
CA PRO A 146 20.11 -2.31 -3.40
C PRO A 146 18.88 -1.68 -2.75
N ASN A 147 17.69 -2.15 -3.15
CA ASN A 147 16.40 -1.69 -2.65
C ASN A 147 16.05 -0.23 -2.99
N SER A 148 16.65 0.36 -4.02
CA SER A 148 16.45 1.78 -4.35
C SER A 148 14.98 2.19 -4.55
N ASN A 149 14.10 1.31 -5.03
CA ASN A 149 12.68 1.62 -5.17
C ASN A 149 11.93 1.54 -3.84
N ALA A 150 12.24 0.54 -3.01
CA ALA A 150 11.69 0.45 -1.67
C ALA A 150 12.11 1.63 -0.79
N ASN A 151 13.38 2.06 -0.88
CA ASN A 151 13.90 3.23 -0.17
C ASN A 151 13.19 4.52 -0.61
N ALA A 152 13.00 4.71 -1.92
CA ALA A 152 12.31 5.88 -2.46
C ALA A 152 10.84 5.90 -2.06
N MET A 153 10.15 4.76 -2.15
CA MET A 153 8.75 4.64 -1.71
C MET A 153 8.62 4.91 -0.21
N ALA A 154 9.48 4.31 0.63
CA ALA A 154 9.48 4.54 2.08
C ALA A 154 9.64 6.02 2.41
N ARG A 155 10.55 6.71 1.73
CA ARG A 155 10.75 8.15 1.91
C ARG A 155 9.51 8.95 1.54
N ASP A 156 8.89 8.67 0.39
CA ASP A 156 7.65 9.33 0.00
C ASP A 156 6.53 9.11 1.03
N LEU A 157 6.41 7.90 1.59
CA LEU A 157 5.41 7.58 2.61
C LEU A 157 5.67 8.30 3.95
N VAL A 158 6.93 8.43 4.36
CA VAL A 158 7.32 9.17 5.57
C VAL A 158 7.25 10.69 5.37
N ASP A 159 7.31 11.18 4.14
CA ASP A 159 7.17 12.62 3.85
C ASP A 159 5.69 13.08 3.76
N LEU A 160 4.72 12.15 3.81
CA LEU A 160 3.29 12.48 3.88
C LEU A 160 2.93 13.24 5.18
N ASN A 161 1.80 13.96 5.15
CA ASN A 161 1.30 14.59 6.37
C ASN A 161 0.75 13.54 7.36
N ARG A 162 0.50 13.95 8.61
CA ARG A 162 0.10 13.04 9.70
C ARG A 162 -1.16 12.21 9.38
N ASP A 163 -2.17 12.84 8.78
CA ASP A 163 -3.45 12.18 8.49
C ASP A 163 -3.29 11.21 7.31
N GLU A 164 -2.54 11.62 6.28
CA GLU A 164 -2.18 10.79 5.12
C GLU A 164 -1.37 9.56 5.53
N LYS A 165 -0.40 9.73 6.44
CA LYS A 165 0.37 8.61 7.03
C LYS A 165 -0.54 7.61 7.71
N THR A 166 -1.52 8.08 8.47
CA THR A 166 -2.47 7.21 9.19
C THR A 166 -3.31 6.40 8.20
N ILE A 167 -3.75 7.02 7.11
CA ILE A 167 -4.50 6.34 6.03
C ILE A 167 -3.62 5.27 5.38
N VAL A 168 -2.40 5.62 4.96
CA VAL A 168 -1.49 4.69 4.29
C VAL A 168 -1.08 3.53 5.19
N ALA A 169 -0.79 3.81 6.46
CA ALA A 169 -0.46 2.78 7.44
C ALA A 169 -1.59 1.74 7.56
N GLY A 170 -2.84 2.21 7.63
CA GLY A 170 -4.01 1.32 7.62
C GLY A 170 -4.17 0.52 6.33
N LEU A 171 -3.89 1.13 5.18
CA LEU A 171 -3.94 0.44 3.87
C LEU A 171 -2.84 -0.63 3.76
N LEU A 172 -1.60 -0.31 4.13
CA LEU A 172 -0.48 -1.25 4.13
C LEU A 172 -0.76 -2.45 5.03
N ALA A 173 -1.25 -2.20 6.25
CA ALA A 173 -1.65 -3.26 7.16
C ALA A 173 -2.68 -4.18 6.50
N LYS A 174 -3.75 -3.60 5.94
CA LYS A 174 -4.82 -4.37 5.31
C LYS A 174 -4.38 -5.16 4.07
N THR A 175 -3.46 -4.63 3.27
CA THR A 175 -3.00 -5.31 2.04
C THR A 175 -1.97 -6.38 2.32
N ILE A 176 -1.11 -6.21 3.32
CA ILE A 176 0.04 -7.11 3.57
C ILE A 176 -0.33 -8.23 4.56
N GLU A 177 -1.33 -8.04 5.44
CA GLU A 177 -1.84 -9.12 6.30
C GLU A 177 -2.50 -10.27 5.51
N GLY A 178 -2.63 -10.15 4.19
CA GLY A 178 -3.38 -11.09 3.38
C GLY A 178 -4.86 -10.79 3.53
N GLY A 179 -5.40 -10.01 2.59
CA GLY A 179 -6.81 -10.07 2.28
C GLY A 179 -7.16 -11.42 1.69
N GLU A 180 -7.10 -12.51 2.47
CA GLU A 180 -8.09 -13.56 2.26
C GLU A 180 -9.41 -12.85 2.50
N VAL A 181 -10.05 -12.45 1.40
CA VAL A 181 -11.50 -12.36 1.34
C VAL A 181 -11.97 -13.77 1.62
N VAL A 182 -11.98 -14.15 2.90
CA VAL A 182 -12.90 -15.17 3.38
C VAL A 182 -14.23 -14.60 2.96
N GLU A 183 -14.84 -15.28 1.99
CA GLU A 183 -16.24 -15.13 1.60
C GLU A 183 -17.00 -14.53 2.79
N ILE A 184 -17.40 -13.25 2.69
CA ILE A 184 -18.05 -12.55 3.80
C ILE A 184 -19.41 -13.22 4.00
N ARG A 185 -19.44 -14.28 4.80
CA ARG A 185 -20.61 -14.63 5.59
C ARG A 185 -20.58 -13.70 6.78
N ALA A 186 -21.07 -12.49 6.55
CA ALA A 186 -21.35 -11.42 7.50
C ALA A 186 -20.81 -11.65 8.93
N VAL A 187 -19.67 -11.04 9.26
CA VAL A 187 -19.19 -10.98 10.65
C VAL A 187 -19.72 -9.68 11.26
N SER A 188 -20.65 -9.83 12.20
CA SER A 188 -21.31 -8.75 12.93
C SER A 188 -20.36 -8.05 13.91
N SER A 189 -20.60 -6.75 14.06
CA SER A 189 -19.74 -5.71 14.62
C SER A 189 -19.44 -5.83 16.11
N THR A 190 -18.19 -5.46 16.46
CA THR A 190 -17.74 -4.73 17.66
C THR A 190 -18.40 -5.06 19.01
N PHE A 191 -17.63 -5.70 19.90
CA PHE A 191 -17.95 -5.75 21.33
C PHE A 191 -17.60 -4.41 21.98
N SER A 192 -18.60 -3.63 22.39
CA SER A 192 -18.41 -2.45 23.24
C SER A 192 -18.53 -2.87 24.70
N MET A 193 -17.45 -2.81 25.47
CA MET A 193 -17.47 -3.15 26.89
C MET A 193 -17.79 -1.88 27.70
N VAL A 194 -19.01 -1.80 28.25
CA VAL A 194 -19.40 -0.72 29.16
C VAL A 194 -19.22 -1.22 30.59
N ASN A 195 -18.36 -0.58 31.37
CA ASN A 195 -18.18 -0.90 32.78
C ASN A 195 -19.28 -0.22 33.61
N LEU A 196 -20.35 -0.96 33.90
CA LEU A 196 -21.28 -0.64 34.97
C LEU A 196 -20.91 -1.51 36.17
N GLY A 197 -20.61 -0.87 37.29
CA GLY A 197 -20.14 -1.53 38.51
C GLY A 197 -20.91 -2.82 38.81
N TYR A 198 -20.13 -3.90 39.00
CA TYR A 198 -20.54 -5.21 39.51
C TYR A 198 -21.45 -6.09 38.63
N ARG A 199 -21.03 -6.41 37.39
CA ARG A 199 -21.08 -7.75 36.74
C ARG A 199 -20.93 -7.62 35.21
N ASN A 200 -20.01 -8.38 34.61
CA ASN A 200 -19.78 -8.39 33.16
C ASN A 200 -20.97 -9.02 32.41
N TRP A 201 -21.66 -8.24 31.57
CA TRP A 201 -22.68 -8.72 30.64
C TRP A 201 -22.28 -8.40 29.19
N GLY A 202 -22.25 -9.44 28.35
CA GLY A 202 -22.06 -9.31 26.90
C GLY A 202 -23.38 -9.25 26.16
N PHE A 203 -23.48 -8.42 25.12
CA PHE A 203 -24.64 -8.35 24.22
C PHE A 203 -24.20 -8.61 22.78
N ILE A 204 -25.08 -9.21 21.96
CA ILE A 204 -24.85 -9.47 20.53
C ILE A 204 -25.95 -8.76 19.73
N VAL A 205 -25.56 -7.91 18.77
CA VAL A 205 -26.46 -7.24 17.81
C VAL A 205 -26.44 -8.02 16.49
N ILE A 206 -27.62 -8.31 15.92
CA ILE A 206 -27.80 -9.28 14.82
C ILE A 206 -28.35 -8.68 13.50
N GLY A 207 -28.32 -7.36 13.31
CA GLY A 207 -28.87 -6.70 12.12
C GLY A 207 -27.82 -6.20 11.12
N SER A 208 -27.98 -6.54 9.83
CA SER A 208 -27.12 -6.09 8.72
C SER A 208 -27.48 -4.69 8.22
N LEU A 209 -26.47 -3.86 7.93
CA LEU A 209 -26.60 -2.54 7.30
C LEU A 209 -26.16 -2.61 5.83
N THR A 210 -27.01 -2.19 4.89
CA THR A 210 -26.60 -1.80 3.53
C THR A 210 -26.52 -0.29 3.47
N MET A 211 -25.34 0.25 3.20
CA MET A 211 -25.11 1.70 3.06
C MET A 211 -25.08 2.07 1.59
N GLN A 212 -26.09 2.81 1.13
CA GLN A 212 -26.02 3.60 -0.11
C GLN A 212 -25.93 5.08 0.28
N SER A 213 -24.92 5.75 -0.28
CA SER A 213 -24.67 7.17 -0.12
C SER A 213 -25.83 8.00 -0.65
N SER A 214 -26.42 8.86 0.19
CA SER A 214 -26.47 10.32 0.03
C SER A 214 -27.64 10.86 0.85
N GLU A 215 -27.33 11.68 1.86
CA GLU A 215 -28.28 12.45 2.69
C GLU A 215 -29.19 11.61 3.62
N VAL A 216 -29.71 12.25 4.68
CA VAL A 216 -30.72 11.78 5.66
C VAL A 216 -30.19 11.26 7.01
N THR A 217 -30.64 11.94 8.07
CA THR A 217 -30.56 11.57 9.50
C THR A 217 -31.50 10.41 9.84
N PHE A 218 -31.07 9.46 10.68
CA PHE A 218 -31.88 8.27 11.04
C PHE A 218 -32.23 8.19 12.53
N GLU A 219 -33.52 8.03 12.82
CA GLU A 219 -34.05 7.55 14.11
C GLU A 219 -33.91 6.02 14.22
N TYR A 220 -33.57 5.52 15.40
CA TYR A 220 -33.37 4.09 15.67
C TYR A 220 -34.51 3.53 16.53
N SER A 221 -35.03 2.36 16.15
CA SER A 221 -35.93 1.57 17.00
C SER A 221 -35.36 0.17 17.16
N VAL A 222 -34.92 -0.19 18.37
CA VAL A 222 -34.29 -1.48 18.69
C VAL A 222 -35.31 -2.39 19.38
N LYS A 223 -35.57 -3.59 18.84
CA LYS A 223 -36.33 -4.64 19.52
C LYS A 223 -35.38 -5.66 20.14
N TYR A 224 -35.52 -5.91 21.44
CA TYR A 224 -34.71 -6.87 22.20
C TYR A 224 -35.44 -8.20 22.37
N LYS A 225 -34.71 -9.32 22.35
CA LYS A 225 -35.22 -10.62 22.79
C LYS A 225 -34.20 -11.28 23.72
N TYR A 226 -34.64 -11.63 24.92
CA TYR A 226 -33.80 -12.23 25.96
C TYR A 226 -33.76 -13.76 25.80
N ALA A 227 -32.58 -14.36 25.95
CA ALA A 227 -32.43 -15.80 26.12
C ALA A 227 -31.65 -16.05 27.43
N TYR A 228 -32.28 -16.77 28.36
CA TYR A 228 -31.67 -17.22 29.60
C TYR A 228 -31.00 -18.57 29.36
N TYR A 229 -29.73 -18.72 29.75
CA TYR A 229 -29.13 -20.04 29.92
C TYR A 229 -29.05 -20.33 31.43
N ILE A 230 -29.67 -21.43 31.86
CA ILE A 230 -29.52 -22.02 33.20
C ILE A 230 -28.19 -22.76 33.24
#